data_AF-I3XQR0-F1
#
_entry.id   AF-I3XQR0-F1
#
_cell.length_a   1.000
_cell.length_b   1.000
_cell.length_c   1.000
_cell.angle_alpha   90.00
_cell.angle_beta   90.00
_cell.angle_gamma   90.00
#
_symmetry.space_group_name_H-M   'P 1'
#
loop_
_entity.id
_entity.type
_entity.pdbx_description
1 polymer ?
#
loop_
_entity_poly.entity_id
_entity_poly.type
_entity_poly.pdbx_seq_one_letter_code
_entity_poly.pdbx_strand_id
1 'polypeptide(L)'
;MIYMLTVNTLIDVLGRLEKMLRQEYGGASLKEIRERKGKFQVYIGVRNRYLGSLTIKILISKDCSRIRVYTGRTGLDLRIKRFLLRELPCIQGDTRNEATT
;
A
#
# COMPACT_ATOMS: atom_id res chain seq x y z
N MET A 1 -13.62 0.16 18.01
CA MET A 1 -12.59 1.23 18.11
C MET A 1 -12.17 1.56 16.69
N ILE A 2 -12.40 2.79 16.20
CA ILE A 2 -12.04 3.15 14.82
C ILE A 2 -10.52 3.27 14.75
N TYR A 3 -9.85 2.26 14.18
CA TYR A 3 -8.41 2.32 13.96
C TYR A 3 -8.11 3.25 12.77
N MET A 4 -7.70 4.48 13.07
CA MET A 4 -7.16 5.37 12.04
C MET A 4 -5.71 5.00 11.71
N LEU A 5 -5.43 4.90 10.41
CA LEU A 5 -4.10 4.71 9.88
C LEU A 5 -3.22 5.93 10.18
N THR A 6 -2.10 5.69 10.85
CA THR A 6 -1.08 6.72 11.10
C THR A 6 0.01 6.66 10.03
N VAL A 7 0.78 7.74 9.89
CA VAL A 7 1.94 7.79 8.99
C VAL A 7 2.97 6.71 9.35
N ASN A 8 3.25 6.49 10.64
CA ASN A 8 4.24 5.50 11.09
C ASN A 8 3.84 4.09 10.68
N THR A 9 2.60 3.70 10.97
CA THR A 9 2.05 2.40 10.57
C THR A 9 2.07 2.22 9.05
N LEU A 10 1.75 3.29 8.31
CA LEU A 10 1.81 3.27 6.85
C LEU A 10 3.25 3.07 6.36
N ILE A 11 4.23 3.79 6.91
CA ILE A 11 5.65 3.64 6.55
C ILE A 11 6.13 2.19 6.75
N ASP A 12 5.78 1.56 7.86
CA ASP A 12 6.17 0.16 8.13
C ASP A 12 5.62 -0.81 7.07
N VAL A 13 4.35 -0.65 6.71
CA VAL A 13 3.70 -1.44 5.66
C VAL A 13 4.33 -1.16 4.29
N LEU A 14 4.61 0.11 3.99
CA LEU A 14 5.25 0.53 2.75
C LEU A 14 6.68 0.02 2.63
N GLY A 15 7.42 -0.09 3.74
CA GLY A 15 8.76 -0.69 3.75
C GLY A 15 8.73 -2.16 3.34
N ARG A 16 7.73 -2.92 3.81
CA ARG A 16 7.51 -4.32 3.39
C ARG A 16 7.09 -4.41 1.92
N LEU A 17 6.22 -3.50 1.46
CA LEU A 17 5.83 -3.41 0.05
C LEU A 17 7.03 -3.10 -0.85
N GLU A 18 7.86 -2.14 -0.46
CA GLU A 18 9.06 -1.75 -1.19
C GLU A 18 10.04 -2.93 -1.29
N LYS A 19 10.25 -3.66 -0.19
CA LYS A 19 11.09 -4.87 -0.20
C LYS A 19 10.58 -5.92 -1.19
N MET A 20 9.27 -6.18 -1.19
CA MET A 20 8.64 -7.11 -2.15
C MET A 20 8.88 -6.66 -3.60
N LEU A 21 8.71 -5.36 -3.89
CA LEU A 21 8.93 -4.80 -5.23
C LEU A 21 10.40 -4.85 -5.64
N ARG A 22 11.34 -4.59 -4.72
CA ARG A 22 12.78 -4.73 -4.99
C ARG A 22 13.16 -6.16 -5.35
N GLN A 23 12.63 -7.15 -4.62
CA GLN A 23 12.92 -8.56 -4.88
C GLN A 23 12.43 -9.00 -6.27
N GLU A 24 11.30 -8.46 -6.73
CA GLU A 24 10.71 -8.84 -8.01
C GLU A 24 11.29 -8.06 -9.20
N TYR A 25 11.57 -6.77 -9.03
CA TYR A 25 11.92 -5.87 -10.14
C TYR A 25 13.36 -5.35 -10.10
N GLY A 26 14.13 -5.67 -9.05
CA GLY A 26 15.50 -5.23 -8.81
C GLY A 26 15.61 -3.85 -8.16
N GLY A 27 14.83 -2.87 -8.64
CA GLY A 27 14.83 -1.51 -8.09
C GLY A 27 13.44 -1.03 -7.69
N ALA A 28 13.26 -0.67 -6.42
CA ALA A 28 12.08 0.05 -5.94
C ALA A 28 12.48 1.01 -4.80
N SER A 29 11.84 2.17 -4.74
CA SER A 29 12.08 3.18 -3.72
C SER A 29 10.81 3.97 -3.43
N LEU A 30 10.47 4.12 -2.15
CA LEU A 30 9.47 5.10 -1.72
C LEU A 30 9.96 6.52 -2.12
N LYS A 31 9.14 7.26 -2.86
CA LYS A 31 9.47 8.60 -3.34
C LYS A 31 8.83 9.69 -2.49
N GLU A 32 7.55 9.52 -2.20
CA GLU A 32 6.78 10.55 -1.52
C GLU A 32 5.57 9.96 -0.81
N ILE A 33 5.30 10.48 0.40
CA ILE A 33 4.04 10.28 1.11
C ILE A 33 3.43 11.67 1.31
N ARG A 34 2.24 11.90 0.75
CA ARG A 34 1.43 13.10 0.99
C ARG A 34 0.28 12.75 1.91
N GLU A 35 0.30 13.32 3.11
CA GLU A 35 -0.82 13.27 4.01
C GLU A 35 -1.85 14.36 3.68
N ARG A 36 -3.12 13.97 3.59
CA ARG A 36 -4.27 14.87 3.42
C ARG A 36 -5.30 14.55 4.50
N LYS A 37 -6.25 15.47 4.73
CA LYS A 37 -7.25 15.40 5.82
C LYS A 37 -7.88 13.99 6.02
N GLY A 38 -8.24 13.30 4.94
CA GLY A 38 -8.87 11.96 5.01
C GLY A 38 -8.15 10.84 4.28
N LYS A 39 -6.95 11.07 3.72
CA LYS A 39 -6.25 10.05 2.93
C LYS A 39 -4.75 10.28 2.86
N PHE A 40 -4.01 9.21 2.60
CA PHE A 40 -2.63 9.23 2.18
C PHE A 40 -2.53 9.03 0.66
N GLN A 41 -1.62 9.76 0.05
CA GLN A 41 -1.16 9.49 -1.31
C GLN A 41 0.30 9.06 -1.24
N VAL A 42 0.60 7.92 -1.82
CA VAL A 42 1.95 7.34 -1.79
C VAL A 42 2.42 7.15 -3.21
N TYR A 43 3.67 7.50 -3.44
CA TYR A 43 4.35 7.30 -4.72
C TYR A 43 5.59 6.43 -4.51
N ILE A 44 5.65 5.31 -5.23
CA ILE A 44 6.79 4.39 -5.23
C ILE A 44 7.34 4.33 -6.65
N GLY A 45 8.64 4.61 -6.80
CA GLY A 45 9.34 4.46 -8.07
C GLY A 45 9.93 3.06 -8.17
N VAL A 46 9.58 2.33 -9.22
CA VAL A 46 10.16 1.03 -9.58
C VAL A 46 11.00 1.21 -10.83
N ARG A 47 12.23 0.70 -10.81
CA ARG A 47 13.14 0.72 -11.97
C ARG A 47 13.55 -0.70 -12.29
N ASN A 48 13.25 -1.12 -13.50
CA ASN A 48 13.61 -2.43 -14.01
C ASN A 48 14.30 -2.28 -15.36
N ARG A 49 15.37 -3.05 -15.59
CA ARG A 49 16.17 -2.99 -16.83
C ARG A 49 15.34 -3.27 -18.09
N TYR A 50 14.30 -4.12 -17.99
CA TYR A 50 13.45 -4.54 -19.11
C TYR A 50 12.16 -3.72 -19.25
N LEU A 51 11.67 -3.15 -18.15
CA LEU A 51 10.37 -2.46 -18.11
C LEU A 51 10.49 -0.93 -18.02
N GLY A 52 11.72 -0.40 -17.92
CA GLY A 52 11.96 1.02 -17.72
C GLY A 52 11.63 1.50 -16.30
N SER A 53 11.29 2.78 -16.17
CA SER A 53 10.83 3.39 -14.93
C SER A 53 9.31 3.35 -14.84
N LEU A 54 8.79 2.77 -13.76
CA LEU A 54 7.37 2.74 -13.42
C LEU A 54 7.15 3.53 -12.13
N THR A 55 6.10 4.36 -12.11
CA THR A 55 5.65 5.02 -10.88
C THR A 55 4.34 4.41 -10.42
N ILE A 56 4.35 3.83 -9.23
CA ILE A 56 3.18 3.27 -8.56
C ILE A 56 2.58 4.39 -7.72
N LYS A 57 1.32 4.73 -7.98
CA LYS A 57 0.54 5.64 -7.14
C LYS A 57 -0.47 4.86 -6.32
N ILE A 58 -0.47 5.07 -5.00
CA ILE A 58 -1.38 4.41 -4.07
C ILE A 58 -2.17 5.48 -3.33
N LEU A 59 -3.49 5.31 -3.24
CA LEU A 59 -4.38 6.15 -2.44
C LEU A 59 -5.01 5.29 -1.36
N ILE A 60 -4.86 5.70 -0.10
CA ILE A 60 -5.37 4.97 1.07
C ILE A 60 -6.19 5.95 1.90
N SER A 61 -7.47 5.70 2.12
CA SER A 61 -8.25 6.47 3.10
C SER A 61 -7.72 6.22 4.51
N LYS A 62 -7.70 7.23 5.37
CA LYS A 62 -7.16 7.10 6.75
C LYS A 62 -7.95 6.11 7.62
N ASP A 63 -9.23 5.92 7.32
CA ASP A 63 -10.10 4.91 7.92
C ASP A 63 -9.97 3.52 7.26
N CYS A 64 -9.07 3.37 6.28
CA CYS A 64 -8.85 2.17 5.49
C CYS A 64 -10.07 1.65 4.71
N SER A 65 -11.16 2.42 4.64
CA SER A 65 -12.37 2.11 3.87
C SER A 65 -12.12 1.94 2.37
N ARG A 66 -11.04 2.56 1.87
CA ARG A 66 -10.71 2.58 0.45
C ARG A 66 -9.23 2.55 0.18
N ILE A 67 -8.84 1.60 -0.67
CA ILE A 67 -7.48 1.50 -1.24
C ILE A 67 -7.59 1.45 -2.76
N ARG A 68 -6.86 2.35 -3.42
CA ARG A 68 -6.71 2.36 -4.88
C ARG A 68 -5.23 2.33 -5.25
N VAL A 69 -4.87 1.48 -6.19
CA VAL A 69 -3.51 1.34 -6.72
C VAL A 69 -3.55 1.65 -8.21
N TYR A 70 -2.57 2.42 -8.68
CA TYR A 70 -2.42 2.79 -10.07
C TYR A 70 -0.97 2.56 -10.50
N THR A 71 -0.76 1.51 -11.29
CA THR A 71 0.51 1.17 -11.93
C THR A 71 0.39 1.16 -13.46
N GLY A 72 -0.81 1.30 -14.01
CA GLY A 72 -1.07 1.09 -15.44
C GLY A 72 -1.01 -0.38 -15.86
N ARG A 73 -0.87 -1.32 -14.90
CA ARG A 73 -0.88 -2.77 -15.12
C ARG A 73 -1.85 -3.42 -14.14
N THR A 74 -3.01 -3.85 -14.64
CA THR A 74 -4.11 -4.40 -13.82
C THR A 74 -3.66 -5.53 -12.90
N GLY A 75 -2.80 -6.44 -13.38
CA GLY A 75 -2.28 -7.54 -12.56
C GLY A 75 -1.45 -7.07 -11.37
N LEU A 76 -0.59 -6.06 -11.57
CA LEU A 76 0.23 -5.48 -10.50
C LEU A 76 -0.62 -4.67 -9.52
N ASP A 77 -1.60 -3.91 -10.04
CA ASP A 77 -2.56 -3.17 -9.21
C ASP A 77 -3.27 -4.08 -8.22
N LEU A 78 -3.81 -5.21 -8.71
CA LEU A 78 -4.51 -6.20 -7.88
C LEU A 78 -3.59 -6.83 -6.85
N ARG A 79 -2.34 -7.16 -7.22
CA ARG A 79 -1.39 -7.80 -6.31
C ARG A 79 -0.95 -6.88 -5.18
N ILE A 80 -0.62 -5.62 -5.49
CA ILE A 80 -0.30 -4.60 -4.48
C ILE A 80 -1.53 -4.33 -3.60
N LYS A 81 -2.72 -4.24 -4.19
CA LYS A 81 -3.95 -4.03 -3.41
C LYS A 81 -4.18 -5.16 -2.41
N ARG A 82 -4.03 -6.43 -2.82
CA ARG A 82 -4.14 -7.60 -1.92
C ARG A 82 -3.10 -7.57 -0.80
N PHE A 83 -1.86 -7.21 -1.12
CA PHE A 83 -0.81 -7.03 -0.12
C PHE A 83 -1.22 -6.00 0.93
N LEU A 84 -1.67 -4.80 0.50
CA LEU A 84 -2.07 -3.74 1.42
C LEU A 84 -3.28 -4.13 2.29
N LEU A 85 -4.28 -4.79 1.71
CA LEU A 85 -5.44 -5.30 2.46
C LEU A 85 -5.02 -6.28 3.56
N ARG A 86 -4.00 -7.12 3.30
CA ARG A 86 -3.49 -8.08 4.28
C ARG A 86 -2.66 -7.42 5.37
N GLU A 87 -1.86 -6.42 5.05
CA GLU A 87 -0.84 -5.89 5.95
C GLU A 87 -1.30 -4.68 6.78
N LEU A 88 -2.38 -4.01 6.38
CA LEU A 88 -2.88 -2.83 7.09
C LEU A 88 -3.72 -3.23 8.33
N PRO A 89 -3.32 -2.82 9.55
CA PRO A 89 -3.94 -3.29 10.79
C PRO A 89 -5.36 -2.78 11.00
N CYS A 90 -5.67 -1.60 10.46
CA CYS A 90 -7.02 -1.00 10.46
C CYS A 90 -8.07 -1.84 9.72
N ILE A 91 -7.66 -2.77 8.84
CA ILE A 91 -8.57 -3.69 8.14
C ILE A 91 -8.73 -5.01 8.91
N GLN A 92 -7.67 -5.44 9.60
CA GLN A 92 -7.71 -6.66 10.42
C GLN A 92 -8.54 -6.51 11.71
N GLY A 93 -8.79 -5.27 12.14
CA GLY A 93 -9.58 -4.95 13.33
C GLY A 93 -11.05 -5.36 13.27
N ASP A 94 -11.63 -5.51 12.07
CA ASP A 94 -13.02 -5.98 11.91
C ASP A 94 -13.13 -7.51 11.89
N THR A 95 -12.09 -8.22 11.46
CA THR A 95 -12.20 -9.68 11.20
C THR A 95 -12.00 -10.55 12.45
N ARG A 96 -11.55 -9.99 13.57
CA ARG A 96 -11.36 -10.76 14.83
C ARG A 96 -12.60 -10.86 15.71
N ASN A 97 -13.67 -10.13 15.39
CA ASN A 97 -14.91 -10.13 16.18
C ASN A 97 -16.02 -11.04 15.62
N GLU A 98 -15.84 -11.66 14.46
CA GLU A 98 -16.85 -12.55 13.85
C GLU A 98 -16.56 -14.05 14.03
N ALA A 99 -15.52 -14.42 14.78
CA ALA A 99 -15.15 -15.82 15.03
C ALA A 99 -15.63 -16.37 16.39
N THR A 100 -16.52 -15.66 17.09
CA THR A 100 -17.09 -16.09 18.37
C THR A 100 -18.60 -15.84 18.41
N THR A 101 -19.37 -16.60 17.65
CA THR A 101 -20.81 -16.79 17.91
C THR A 101 -21.23 -18.19 17.49
#